data_AF-A0A7S4PYP7-F1
#
_entry.id   AF-A0A7S4PYP7-F1
#
_cell.length_a   1.000
_cell.length_b   1.000
_cell.length_c   1.000
_cell.angle_alpha   90.00
_cell.angle_beta   90.00
_cell.angle_gamma   90.00
#
_symmetry.space_group_name_H-M   'P 1'
#
loop_
_entity.id
_entity.type
_entity.pdbx_description
1 polymer ?
#
loop_
_entity_poly.entity_id
_entity_poly.type
_entity_poly.pdbx_seq_one_letter_code
_entity_poly.pdbx_strand_id
1 'polypeptide(L)'
;GICARLSRQPARAPAARMAALRPFSKSRPGKRPRPAAAIDVLSSDDDESQELVLVAEAAGRKAPKPADDSETPEVVFVLDTPAGDAPRRVPVKRGTQIALRSAGTAEVNGTYVSHSNGDGTFGFQMEGGGDCAIAWWDEQPGAWKAGWYVFAAETEEGIYCSTRGDEAHFPLAGWLVYEGPEARPGSLPPPRAELVEAGGTARDATTGSVRTTARCLLDVALGAAVLLHAAGSAEVNGTYTAEANGEGGWQFSKEGDGGFAIAWWDAQPGQWQAGWYIFAADSEEGVYFSTQGDEAHFPLGTSWEVYAGPDGRPGLLPPPRVDVRSTVASANACEFAYVQAGMQVGVLGAGTQAVNGSYVAAFAEDGTLKFTQQGSGFYAIAWWDAEPGQWRAGWYIFTAEAEEGVYCLGQGDEARFPLGLWEVYSGPESQPGRVPAPCTTYEQAPRGQRQAVSDEEWKAQLNAGWQGFCPGAEVELTGLKAASELNGQHGRLLSFDSEALRWQVQLSDGRGAKSIRSAALAVWTWRRKWKNFSLMRGHKDQ
;
A
#
# COMPACT_ATOMS: atom_id res chain seq x y z
N GLY A 1 21.18 68.88 8.16
CA GLY A 1 22.16 67.78 8.16
C GLY A 1 22.09 67.13 6.80
N ILE A 2 23.13 67.15 5.95
CA ILE A 2 24.46 66.52 6.09
C ILE A 2 24.25 65.01 6.36
N CYS A 3 24.63 64.04 5.51
CA CYS A 3 25.56 64.05 4.39
C CYS A 3 25.28 62.92 3.39
N ALA A 4 25.67 63.16 2.13
CA ALA A 4 25.78 62.18 1.05
C ALA A 4 27.18 61.52 1.01
N ARG A 5 27.25 60.38 0.30
CA ARG A 5 28.39 59.72 -0.42
C ARG A 5 29.80 59.84 0.17
N LEU A 6 30.51 58.70 0.23
CA LEU A 6 31.73 58.50 -0.58
C LEU A 6 32.23 57.05 -0.56
N SER A 7 32.65 56.64 -1.76
CA SER A 7 33.48 55.48 -2.10
C SER A 7 34.86 55.53 -1.44
N ARG A 8 35.43 54.37 -1.11
CA ARG A 8 36.84 53.98 -1.38
C ARG A 8 37.19 52.58 -0.82
N GLN A 9 37.57 51.67 -1.72
CA GLN A 9 38.65 50.68 -1.50
C GLN A 9 39.98 51.45 -1.33
N PRO A 10 41.04 50.94 -0.63
CA PRO A 10 41.72 49.67 -0.97
C PRO A 10 42.41 48.91 0.19
N ALA A 11 42.89 47.68 -0.05
CA ALA A 11 44.28 47.24 0.20
C ALA A 11 44.46 45.73 -0.02
N ARG A 12 45.63 45.38 -0.58
CA ARG A 12 46.12 44.05 -0.95
C ARG A 12 46.87 43.34 0.20
N ALA A 13 46.97 42.02 0.02
CA ALA A 13 48.09 41.11 0.35
C ALA A 13 48.08 40.41 1.73
N PRO A 14 48.79 39.25 1.91
CA PRO A 14 49.64 38.53 0.96
C PRO A 14 49.35 37.02 0.78
N ALA A 15 49.96 36.51 -0.29
CA ALA A 15 50.02 35.10 -0.69
C ALA A 15 50.80 34.21 0.29
N ALA A 16 50.28 32.99 0.52
CA ALA A 16 51.01 31.90 1.15
C ALA A 16 51.27 30.78 0.12
N ARG A 17 52.57 30.65 -0.16
CA ARG A 17 53.33 29.57 -0.80
C ARG A 17 52.64 28.20 -0.98
N MET A 18 52.48 27.80 -2.24
CA MET A 18 52.57 26.40 -2.65
C MET A 18 54.02 25.92 -2.51
N ALA A 19 54.23 24.85 -1.73
CA ALA A 19 55.44 24.06 -1.76
C ALA A 19 55.16 22.77 -2.56
N ALA A 20 55.95 22.58 -3.62
CA ALA A 20 55.92 21.41 -4.48
C ALA A 20 56.39 20.15 -3.74
N LEU A 21 55.57 19.11 -3.76
CA LEU A 21 56.02 17.74 -3.47
C LEU A 21 56.50 17.08 -4.77
N ARG A 22 57.76 16.64 -4.76
CA ARG A 22 58.36 15.79 -5.78
C ARG A 22 57.82 14.35 -5.68
N PRO A 23 57.83 13.58 -6.77
CA PRO A 23 57.21 12.27 -6.84
C PRO A 23 58.08 11.21 -6.15
N PHE A 24 57.47 10.40 -5.27
CA PHE A 24 58.09 9.19 -4.76
C PHE A 24 57.77 8.00 -5.66
N SER A 25 58.81 7.23 -5.93
CA SER A 25 58.91 6.16 -6.90
C SER A 25 58.19 4.90 -6.47
N LYS A 26 57.67 4.19 -7.48
CA LYS A 26 57.19 2.81 -7.43
C LYS A 26 58.28 1.90 -6.84
N SER A 27 57.92 1.12 -5.81
CA SER A 27 58.67 -0.09 -5.44
C SER A 27 57.70 -1.26 -5.30
N ARG A 28 57.96 -2.31 -6.09
CA ARG A 28 57.32 -3.62 -6.01
C ARG A 28 57.84 -4.35 -4.77
N PRO A 29 57.02 -5.11 -4.02
CA PRO A 29 57.54 -6.15 -3.15
C PRO A 29 57.68 -7.46 -3.92
N GLY A 30 58.89 -8.00 -3.90
CA GLY A 30 59.27 -9.25 -4.52
C GLY A 30 58.82 -10.48 -3.74
N LYS A 31 58.63 -11.55 -4.52
CA LYS A 31 58.59 -12.96 -4.08
C LYS A 31 59.72 -13.29 -3.11
N ARG A 32 59.40 -13.97 -2.00
CA ARG A 32 60.32 -14.86 -1.28
C ARG A 32 59.59 -16.09 -0.71
N PRO A 33 60.32 -17.19 -0.47
CA PRO A 33 59.86 -18.55 -0.74
C PRO A 33 59.41 -19.33 0.51
N ARG A 34 58.73 -20.45 0.25
CA ARG A 34 58.39 -21.53 1.19
C ARG A 34 59.63 -22.09 1.88
N PRO A 35 59.51 -22.56 3.14
CA PRO A 35 60.30 -23.68 3.62
C PRO A 35 59.45 -24.95 3.66
N ALA A 36 59.97 -26.00 3.04
CA ALA A 36 59.56 -27.39 3.25
C ALA A 36 60.18 -27.88 4.57
N ALA A 37 59.41 -28.66 5.33
CA ALA A 37 59.96 -29.53 6.36
C ALA A 37 59.31 -30.91 6.20
N ALA A 38 60.18 -31.90 6.07
CA ALA A 38 59.91 -33.30 5.91
C ALA A 38 59.35 -33.91 7.21
N ILE A 39 58.47 -34.89 7.07
CA ILE A 39 58.20 -35.88 8.11
C ILE A 39 58.41 -37.25 7.47
N ASP A 40 59.37 -37.97 8.03
CA ASP A 40 59.73 -39.32 7.68
C ASP A 40 58.68 -40.33 8.13
N VAL A 41 58.63 -41.37 7.30
CA VAL A 41 57.85 -42.61 7.41
C VAL A 41 58.37 -43.47 8.55
N LEU A 42 57.47 -44.00 9.39
CA LEU A 42 57.65 -45.32 10.01
C LEU A 42 56.34 -46.11 9.96
N SER A 43 56.48 -47.30 9.41
CA SER A 43 55.53 -48.39 9.20
C SER A 43 55.36 -49.27 10.44
N SER A 44 54.16 -49.83 10.61
CA SER A 44 53.87 -51.24 11.02
C SER A 44 52.34 -51.36 11.11
N ASP A 45 51.67 -52.05 10.18
CA ASP A 45 51.45 -53.50 10.14
C ASP A 45 50.53 -54.04 11.24
N ASP A 46 49.70 -54.99 10.78
CA ASP A 46 48.77 -55.90 11.46
C ASP A 46 47.33 -55.39 11.70
N ASP A 47 46.21 -56.01 11.32
CA ASP A 47 45.75 -57.22 10.60
C ASP A 47 44.52 -57.77 11.38
N GLU A 48 43.60 -58.36 10.62
CA GLU A 48 42.46 -59.21 10.98
C GLU A 48 41.22 -58.62 11.71
N SER A 49 40.03 -58.64 11.06
CA SER A 49 39.02 -59.75 10.99
C SER A 49 38.31 -59.96 12.36
N GLN A 50 36.99 -60.06 12.55
CA GLN A 50 35.89 -60.72 11.85
C GLN A 50 34.52 -60.31 12.49
N GLU A 51 33.43 -60.49 11.74
CA GLU A 51 32.12 -61.13 12.07
C GLU A 51 31.34 -60.81 13.39
N LEU A 52 30.00 -60.92 13.54
CA LEU A 52 28.78 -61.09 12.72
C LEU A 52 27.59 -61.15 13.72
N VAL A 53 26.34 -61.09 13.22
CA VAL A 53 25.04 -61.47 13.84
C VAL A 53 24.34 -60.37 14.67
N LEU A 54 23.24 -59.71 14.25
CA LEU A 54 21.84 -60.08 13.90
C LEU A 54 20.86 -60.31 15.07
N VAL A 55 19.62 -59.83 14.81
CA VAL A 55 18.29 -60.12 15.44
C VAL A 55 17.89 -59.22 16.63
N ALA A 56 17.03 -58.20 16.45
CA ALA A 56 15.55 -58.17 16.28
C ALA A 56 14.75 -58.46 17.57
N GLU A 57 13.97 -57.48 18.06
CA GLU A 57 12.49 -57.48 18.28
C GLU A 57 12.24 -57.36 19.81
N ALA A 58 11.18 -56.81 20.39
CA ALA A 58 10.01 -56.04 20.01
C ALA A 58 9.39 -55.46 21.31
N ALA A 59 8.59 -54.40 21.17
CA ALA A 59 7.43 -53.96 21.97
C ALA A 59 7.31 -54.27 23.49
N GLY A 60 7.01 -53.21 24.27
CA GLY A 60 6.39 -53.37 25.60
C GLY A 60 6.01 -52.04 26.27
N ARG A 61 4.74 -51.62 26.14
CA ARG A 61 4.12 -50.53 26.91
C ARG A 61 3.94 -50.94 28.38
N LYS A 62 4.27 -50.05 29.33
CA LYS A 62 3.45 -49.75 30.54
C LYS A 62 4.09 -48.66 31.43
N ALA A 63 3.33 -47.59 31.67
CA ALA A 63 3.37 -46.76 32.90
C ALA A 63 2.29 -47.30 33.86
N PRO A 64 2.17 -46.92 35.17
CA PRO A 64 2.61 -45.64 35.77
C PRO A 64 3.07 -45.61 37.27
N LYS A 65 3.47 -44.39 37.69
CA LYS A 65 3.25 -43.72 39.01
C LYS A 65 4.35 -43.83 40.12
N PRO A 66 4.37 -42.96 41.17
CA PRO A 66 5.19 -41.72 41.24
C PRO A 66 6.02 -41.58 42.55
N ALA A 67 7.00 -40.66 42.58
CA ALA A 67 7.52 -39.90 43.74
C ALA A 67 8.60 -38.94 43.16
N ASP A 68 8.44 -37.62 43.19
CA ASP A 68 8.64 -36.71 44.32
C ASP A 68 10.10 -36.75 44.83
N ASP A 69 10.92 -35.83 44.36
CA ASP A 69 11.69 -34.94 45.22
C ASP A 69 12.34 -33.80 44.42
N SER A 70 12.37 -32.67 45.11
CA SER A 70 12.83 -31.33 44.77
C SER A 70 14.26 -31.21 44.26
N GLU A 71 14.49 -30.31 43.29
CA GLU A 71 15.55 -29.30 43.35
C GLU A 71 15.31 -28.19 42.29
N THR A 72 15.18 -26.96 42.76
CA THR A 72 15.13 -25.72 41.96
C THR A 72 16.51 -25.35 41.40
N PRO A 73 16.55 -24.59 40.29
CA PRO A 73 17.02 -23.22 40.45
C PRO A 73 16.16 -22.16 39.75
N GLU A 74 16.06 -21.01 40.42
CA GLU A 74 15.69 -19.72 39.85
C GLU A 74 16.57 -19.39 38.63
N VAL A 75 16.02 -18.64 37.66
CA VAL A 75 16.43 -17.26 37.33
C VAL A 75 15.80 -16.81 36.00
N VAL A 76 15.04 -15.71 36.12
CA VAL A 76 14.74 -14.63 35.15
C VAL A 76 13.71 -14.91 34.04
N PHE A 77 12.52 -14.36 34.30
CA PHE A 77 11.55 -13.96 33.28
C PHE A 77 12.16 -12.84 32.42
N VAL A 78 12.41 -13.14 31.14
CA VAL A 78 12.53 -12.09 30.12
C VAL A 78 11.12 -11.77 29.64
N LEU A 79 10.79 -10.49 29.73
CA LEU A 79 9.54 -9.88 29.32
C LEU A 79 9.14 -10.29 27.90
N ASP A 80 7.89 -10.73 27.73
CA ASP A 80 7.23 -10.87 26.43
C ASP A 80 7.29 -9.54 25.67
N THR A 81 8.11 -9.51 24.62
CA THR A 81 8.04 -8.47 23.58
C THR A 81 6.78 -8.70 22.74
N PRO A 82 5.95 -7.68 22.47
CA PRO A 82 4.77 -7.86 21.63
C PRO A 82 5.20 -8.27 20.22
N ALA A 83 4.41 -9.17 19.61
CA ALA A 83 4.60 -9.66 18.25
C ALA A 83 4.55 -8.51 17.22
N GLY A 84 5.68 -7.84 17.01
CA GLY A 84 5.88 -6.80 16.02
C GLY A 84 6.84 -7.29 14.94
N ASP A 85 6.34 -7.44 13.71
CA ASP A 85 7.08 -7.67 12.47
C ASP A 85 8.40 -8.44 12.60
N ALA A 86 8.31 -9.76 12.74
CA ALA A 86 9.47 -10.61 12.52
C ALA A 86 10.07 -10.26 11.14
N PRO A 87 11.36 -9.88 11.06
CA PRO A 87 11.95 -9.41 9.82
C PRO A 87 11.79 -10.48 8.75
N ARG A 88 11.22 -10.12 7.59
CA ARG A 88 11.11 -11.03 6.45
C ARG A 88 12.51 -11.45 6.02
N ARG A 89 12.81 -12.73 6.23
CA ARG A 89 14.05 -13.39 5.82
C ARG A 89 13.76 -14.39 4.70
N VAL A 90 14.68 -14.53 3.74
CA VAL A 90 14.57 -15.47 2.63
C VAL A 90 15.61 -16.57 2.79
N PRO A 91 15.24 -17.86 2.76
CA PRO A 91 16.21 -18.93 2.76
C PRO A 91 17.07 -18.88 1.49
N VAL A 92 18.39 -18.89 1.65
CA VAL A 92 19.35 -18.84 0.55
C VAL A 92 19.60 -20.26 0.05
N LYS A 93 19.40 -20.48 -1.25
CA LYS A 93 19.68 -21.73 -1.95
C LYS A 93 20.34 -21.36 -3.28
N ARG A 94 21.11 -22.26 -3.88
CA ARG A 94 21.72 -22.01 -5.20
C ARG A 94 20.67 -21.54 -6.21
N GLY A 95 20.89 -20.38 -6.81
CA GLY A 95 19.98 -19.78 -7.78
C GLY A 95 18.86 -18.91 -7.19
N THR A 96 18.76 -18.74 -5.87
CA THR A 96 17.96 -17.66 -5.26
C THR A 96 18.40 -16.33 -5.87
N GLN A 97 17.44 -15.55 -6.37
CA GLN A 97 17.66 -14.25 -6.98
C GLN A 97 17.12 -13.13 -6.08
N ILE A 98 17.94 -12.11 -5.82
CA ILE A 98 17.58 -10.95 -5.02
C ILE A 98 17.81 -9.69 -5.85
N ALA A 99 16.89 -8.75 -5.79
CA ALA A 99 17.03 -7.42 -6.36
C ALA A 99 17.43 -6.43 -5.26
N LEU A 100 18.55 -5.72 -5.43
CA LEU A 100 18.84 -4.52 -4.66
C LEU A 100 18.37 -3.30 -5.45
N ARG A 101 17.60 -2.42 -4.80
CA ARG A 101 16.96 -1.24 -5.41
C ARG A 101 17.16 -0.01 -4.53
N SER A 102 17.10 1.16 -5.15
CA SER A 102 17.15 2.47 -4.48
C SER A 102 18.37 2.69 -3.58
N ALA A 103 19.49 2.01 -3.83
CA ALA A 103 20.75 2.35 -3.18
C ALA A 103 21.24 3.70 -3.71
N GLY A 104 21.69 4.59 -2.82
CA GLY A 104 22.30 5.86 -3.22
C GLY A 104 23.60 5.67 -4.02
N THR A 105 24.27 4.53 -3.85
CA THR A 105 25.38 4.09 -4.69
C THR A 105 24.84 3.30 -5.87
N ALA A 106 24.78 3.94 -7.04
CA ALA A 106 24.09 3.43 -8.23
C ALA A 106 24.57 2.03 -8.68
N GLU A 107 25.88 1.78 -8.61
CA GLU A 107 26.51 0.49 -8.96
C GLU A 107 26.04 -0.70 -8.10
N VAL A 108 25.43 -0.47 -6.93
CA VAL A 108 24.86 -1.53 -6.08
C VAL A 108 23.46 -1.95 -6.54
N ASN A 109 22.77 -1.13 -7.33
CA ASN A 109 21.44 -1.46 -7.81
C ASN A 109 21.54 -2.51 -8.92
N GLY A 110 20.95 -3.69 -8.70
CA GLY A 110 21.06 -4.80 -9.64
C GLY A 110 20.30 -6.03 -9.18
N THR A 111 20.23 -7.03 -10.06
CA THR A 111 19.75 -8.37 -9.70
C THR A 111 20.95 -9.24 -9.38
N TYR A 112 20.89 -9.96 -8.28
CA TYR A 112 21.96 -10.75 -7.72
C TYR A 112 21.53 -12.22 -7.65
N VAL A 113 22.35 -13.11 -8.18
CA VAL A 113 22.08 -14.55 -8.21
C VAL A 113 23.03 -15.25 -7.24
N SER A 114 22.44 -16.02 -6.33
CA SER A 114 23.23 -16.80 -5.38
C SER A 114 24.00 -17.94 -6.06
N HIS A 115 25.25 -18.09 -5.64
CA HIS A 115 26.15 -19.17 -6.01
C HIS A 115 26.74 -19.79 -4.75
N SER A 116 27.22 -21.03 -4.86
CA SER A 116 27.93 -21.69 -3.76
C SER A 116 29.41 -21.36 -3.83
N ASN A 117 30.02 -21.02 -2.70
CA ASN A 117 31.44 -20.71 -2.59
C ASN A 117 32.32 -21.97 -2.46
N GLY A 118 31.72 -23.17 -2.43
CA GLY A 118 32.43 -24.45 -2.32
C GLY A 118 32.77 -24.87 -0.90
N ASP A 119 32.71 -23.97 0.07
CA ASP A 119 32.86 -24.22 1.52
C ASP A 119 31.51 -24.50 2.24
N GLY A 120 30.41 -24.51 1.49
CA GLY A 120 29.05 -24.66 2.01
C GLY A 120 28.31 -23.34 2.21
N THR A 121 29.01 -22.21 2.13
CA THR A 121 28.42 -20.87 2.21
C THR A 121 27.86 -20.43 0.85
N PHE A 122 26.99 -19.42 0.88
CA PHE A 122 26.41 -18.80 -0.31
C PHE A 122 26.83 -17.33 -0.43
N GLY A 123 27.35 -16.96 -1.60
CA GLY A 123 27.48 -15.58 -2.04
C GLY A 123 26.45 -15.26 -3.11
N PHE A 124 26.26 -13.99 -3.42
CA PHE A 124 25.50 -13.54 -4.57
C PHE A 124 26.37 -12.71 -5.51
N GLN A 125 26.30 -13.03 -6.80
CA GLN A 125 26.96 -12.27 -7.86
C GLN A 125 25.92 -11.48 -8.62
N MET A 126 26.23 -10.23 -8.97
CA MET A 126 25.35 -9.43 -9.83
C MET A 126 25.23 -10.06 -11.22
N GLU A 127 24.00 -10.21 -11.70
CA GLU A 127 23.69 -10.70 -13.04
C GLU A 127 24.29 -9.74 -14.08
N GLY A 128 24.96 -10.29 -15.10
CA GLY A 128 25.69 -9.50 -16.09
C GLY A 128 27.14 -9.16 -15.70
N GLY A 129 27.61 -9.58 -14.52
CA GLY A 129 29.02 -9.43 -14.12
C GLY A 129 29.39 -8.03 -13.63
N GLY A 130 28.51 -7.40 -12.85
CA GLY A 130 28.80 -6.09 -12.24
C GLY A 130 29.87 -6.12 -11.15
N ASP A 131 30.35 -4.93 -10.80
CA ASP A 131 31.49 -4.71 -9.89
C ASP A 131 31.14 -4.90 -8.40
N CYS A 132 29.94 -5.37 -8.07
CA CYS A 132 29.52 -5.61 -6.69
C CYS A 132 29.09 -7.06 -6.48
N ALA A 133 29.37 -7.58 -5.29
CA ALA A 133 28.93 -8.88 -4.81
C ALA A 133 28.29 -8.76 -3.41
N ILE A 134 27.58 -9.80 -3.01
CA ILE A 134 26.97 -9.89 -1.67
C ILE A 134 27.43 -11.17 -1.00
N ALA A 135 27.93 -11.10 0.23
CA ALA A 135 28.31 -12.30 0.98
C ALA A 135 27.99 -12.15 2.47
N TRP A 136 27.81 -13.30 3.13
CA TRP A 136 27.81 -13.38 4.57
C TRP A 136 29.25 -13.31 5.08
N TRP A 137 29.47 -12.56 6.16
CA TRP A 137 30.72 -12.53 6.90
C TRP A 137 30.44 -12.81 8.36
N ASP A 138 31.23 -13.70 8.96
CA ASP A 138 31.19 -13.95 10.39
C ASP A 138 31.79 -12.78 11.18
N GLU A 139 31.41 -12.67 12.45
CA GLU A 139 31.94 -11.64 13.33
C GLU A 139 33.45 -11.82 13.51
N GLN A 140 34.20 -10.77 13.17
CA GLN A 140 35.61 -10.65 13.51
C GLN A 140 35.76 -9.57 14.58
N PRO A 141 36.08 -9.94 15.84
CA PRO A 141 36.19 -8.98 16.93
C PRO A 141 37.13 -7.81 16.59
N GLY A 142 36.60 -6.59 16.69
CA GLY A 142 37.34 -5.36 16.39
C GLY A 142 37.40 -4.98 14.91
N ALA A 143 36.84 -5.78 14.00
CA ALA A 143 36.78 -5.47 12.57
C ALA A 143 35.32 -5.29 12.08
N TRP A 144 34.52 -6.35 12.08
CA TRP A 144 33.13 -6.31 11.62
C TRP A 144 32.24 -7.30 12.37
N LYS A 145 30.92 -7.04 12.34
CA LYS A 145 29.90 -7.89 12.96
C LYS A 145 29.46 -8.97 12.00
N ALA A 146 28.90 -10.05 12.54
CA ALA A 146 28.25 -11.07 11.72
C ALA A 146 27.10 -10.43 10.91
N GLY A 147 27.07 -10.62 9.60
CA GLY A 147 26.08 -9.98 8.74
C GLY A 147 26.25 -10.25 7.25
N TRP A 148 25.26 -9.79 6.48
CA TRP A 148 25.34 -9.74 5.02
C TRP A 148 25.93 -8.39 4.59
N TYR A 149 26.88 -8.44 3.67
CA TYR A 149 27.62 -7.27 3.18
C TYR A 149 27.52 -7.17 1.66
N VAL A 150 27.23 -5.98 1.15
CA VAL A 150 27.49 -5.62 -0.25
C VAL A 150 28.89 -5.03 -0.30
N PHE A 151 29.73 -5.52 -1.19
CA PHE A 151 31.11 -5.05 -1.35
C PHE A 151 31.50 -4.97 -2.82
N ALA A 152 32.50 -4.14 -3.11
CA ALA A 152 33.09 -4.04 -4.44
C ALA A 152 33.91 -5.31 -4.75
N ALA A 153 33.56 -6.04 -5.80
CA ALA A 153 34.11 -7.36 -6.09
C ALA A 153 35.62 -7.33 -6.39
N GLU A 154 36.16 -6.23 -6.92
CA GLU A 154 37.59 -6.10 -7.22
C GLU A 154 38.45 -5.72 -6.01
N THR A 155 37.92 -4.88 -5.12
CA THR A 155 38.68 -4.32 -3.98
C THR A 155 38.34 -4.96 -2.65
N GLU A 156 37.26 -5.76 -2.60
CA GLU A 156 36.66 -6.34 -1.39
C GLU A 156 36.20 -5.30 -0.37
N GLU A 157 36.08 -4.02 -0.78
CA GLU A 157 35.68 -2.95 0.13
C GLU A 157 34.17 -2.97 0.39
N GLY A 158 33.77 -2.97 1.66
CA GLY A 158 32.38 -3.01 2.08
C GLY A 158 31.64 -1.69 1.80
N ILE A 159 30.44 -1.76 1.24
CA ILE A 159 29.62 -0.60 0.84
C ILE A 159 28.39 -0.47 1.75
N TYR A 160 27.65 -1.56 1.93
CA TYR A 160 26.45 -1.64 2.77
C TYR A 160 26.46 -2.93 3.59
N CYS A 161 25.79 -2.94 4.75
CA CYS A 161 25.65 -4.14 5.56
C CYS A 161 24.25 -4.30 6.19
N SER A 162 23.89 -5.53 6.53
CA SER A 162 22.70 -5.86 7.33
C SER A 162 23.02 -6.99 8.31
N THR A 163 22.80 -6.73 9.60
CA THR A 163 22.99 -7.71 10.69
C THR A 163 21.71 -8.46 11.05
N ARG A 164 20.63 -8.28 10.27
CA ARG A 164 19.30 -8.84 10.57
C ARG A 164 19.07 -10.25 10.00
N GLY A 165 20.06 -10.82 9.31
CA GLY A 165 20.02 -12.17 8.74
C GLY A 165 20.94 -13.15 9.46
N ASP A 166 21.05 -14.33 8.88
CA ASP A 166 22.08 -15.33 9.20
C ASP A 166 22.61 -15.91 7.88
N GLU A 167 23.65 -16.74 7.94
CA GLU A 167 24.30 -17.33 6.76
C GLU A 167 23.30 -18.07 5.84
N ALA A 168 22.27 -18.71 6.41
CA ALA A 168 21.27 -19.46 5.65
C ALA A 168 20.07 -18.59 5.21
N HIS A 169 19.92 -17.39 5.76
CA HIS A 169 18.75 -16.55 5.57
C HIS A 169 19.09 -15.08 5.27
N PHE A 170 18.81 -14.67 4.03
CA PHE A 170 19.05 -13.33 3.54
C PHE A 170 18.03 -12.31 4.06
N PRO A 171 18.46 -11.13 4.56
CA PRO A 171 17.56 -10.10 5.08
C PRO A 171 16.99 -9.21 3.96
N LEU A 172 15.67 -9.10 3.88
CA LEU A 172 15.02 -8.17 2.93
C LEU A 172 15.00 -6.71 3.42
N ALA A 173 15.34 -6.47 4.69
CA ALA A 173 15.32 -5.15 5.31
C ALA A 173 16.49 -4.96 6.29
N GLY A 174 16.67 -3.73 6.75
CA GLY A 174 17.70 -3.38 7.74
C GLY A 174 19.10 -3.17 7.17
N TRP A 175 19.20 -2.82 5.88
CA TRP A 175 20.44 -2.40 5.25
C TRP A 175 20.86 -1.02 5.74
N LEU A 176 22.16 -0.85 6.00
CA LEU A 176 22.82 0.37 6.45
C LEU A 176 24.05 0.63 5.59
N VAL A 177 24.49 1.89 5.51
CA VAL A 177 25.81 2.23 4.95
C VAL A 177 26.88 1.61 5.84
N TYR A 178 27.85 0.90 5.24
CA TYR A 178 28.95 0.32 5.99
C TYR A 178 30.07 1.34 6.17
N GLU A 179 30.47 1.57 7.42
CA GLU A 179 31.52 2.54 7.80
C GLU A 179 32.67 1.86 8.56
N GLY A 180 32.80 0.54 8.46
CA GLY A 180 33.85 -0.22 9.16
C GLY A 180 35.22 -0.14 8.49
N PRO A 181 36.20 -0.92 8.99
CA PRO A 181 37.49 -1.10 8.33
C PRO A 181 37.31 -1.60 6.90
N GLU A 182 38.17 -1.14 5.99
CA GLU A 182 38.10 -1.54 4.57
C GLU A 182 36.75 -1.18 3.92
N ALA A 183 36.04 -0.17 4.45
CA ALA A 183 34.82 0.33 3.83
C ALA A 183 35.13 1.27 2.67
N ARG A 184 34.33 1.14 1.62
CA ARG A 184 34.03 2.20 0.64
C ARG A 184 32.57 2.60 0.86
N PRO A 185 32.28 3.46 1.85
CA PRO A 185 30.92 3.69 2.31
C PRO A 185 29.99 4.10 1.17
N GLY A 186 28.85 3.43 1.08
CA GLY A 186 27.82 3.80 0.11
C GLY A 186 27.15 5.15 0.40
N SER A 187 26.56 5.75 -0.61
CA SER A 187 25.72 6.94 -0.45
C SER A 187 24.35 6.56 0.10
N LEU A 188 23.74 7.44 0.90
CA LEU A 188 22.35 7.30 1.31
C LEU A 188 21.41 7.48 0.11
N PRO A 189 20.25 6.78 0.09
CA PRO A 189 19.79 5.83 1.10
C PRO A 189 20.41 4.42 0.93
N PRO A 190 20.40 3.56 1.98
CA PRO A 190 20.78 2.16 1.85
C PRO A 190 19.84 1.39 0.90
N PRO A 191 20.30 0.27 0.29
CA PRO A 191 19.49 -0.51 -0.62
C PRO A 191 18.24 -1.09 0.05
N ARG A 192 17.19 -1.27 -0.75
CA ARG A 192 16.07 -2.16 -0.45
C ARG A 192 16.29 -3.49 -1.15
N ALA A 193 16.13 -4.59 -0.42
CA ALA A 193 16.26 -5.93 -0.97
C ALA A 193 14.89 -6.55 -1.22
N GLU A 194 14.71 -7.12 -2.41
CA GLU A 194 13.47 -7.75 -2.84
C GLU A 194 13.77 -9.16 -3.39
N LEU A 195 12.91 -10.12 -3.10
CA LEU A 195 13.00 -11.46 -3.68
C LEU A 195 12.53 -11.40 -5.14
N VAL A 196 13.38 -11.83 -6.08
CA VAL A 196 12.96 -11.98 -7.47
C VAL A 196 12.30 -13.35 -7.59
N GLU A 197 10.98 -13.37 -7.77
CA GLU A 197 10.28 -14.63 -8.03
C GLU A 197 10.76 -15.20 -9.36
N ALA A 198 11.25 -16.45 -9.33
CA ALA A 198 11.75 -17.13 -10.51
C ALA A 198 10.63 -17.23 -11.56
N GLY A 199 10.73 -16.40 -12.61
CA GLY A 199 9.84 -16.42 -13.77
C GLY A 199 10.05 -17.66 -14.63
N GLY A 200 9.77 -18.84 -14.07
CA GLY A 200 9.58 -20.08 -14.81
C GLY A 200 8.08 -20.28 -15.05
N THR A 201 7.68 -20.44 -16.30
CA THR A 201 6.33 -20.82 -16.70
C THR A 201 5.97 -22.20 -16.16
N ALA A 202 5.49 -22.27 -14.92
CA ALA A 202 4.84 -23.46 -14.40
C ALA A 202 3.40 -23.50 -14.94
N ARG A 203 3.15 -24.38 -15.92
CA ARG A 203 1.78 -24.74 -16.32
C ARG A 203 1.13 -25.53 -15.18
N ASP A 204 0.07 -25.00 -14.60
CA ASP A 204 -0.86 -25.80 -13.79
C ASP A 204 -1.60 -26.77 -14.73
N ALA A 205 -1.36 -28.07 -14.57
CA ALA A 205 -1.94 -29.13 -15.38
C ALA A 205 -3.45 -29.30 -15.18
N THR A 206 -4.08 -28.56 -14.27
CA THR A 206 -5.48 -28.80 -13.89
C THR A 206 -6.42 -27.65 -14.25
N THR A 207 -5.93 -26.43 -14.48
CA THR A 207 -6.83 -25.27 -14.70
C THR A 207 -6.50 -24.39 -15.90
N GLY A 208 -5.35 -24.55 -16.56
CA GLY A 208 -5.03 -23.82 -17.80
C GLY A 208 -5.02 -22.28 -17.69
N SER A 209 -5.08 -21.72 -16.48
CA SER A 209 -5.11 -20.27 -16.26
C SER A 209 -3.72 -19.75 -15.89
N VAL A 210 -3.22 -18.83 -16.71
CA VAL A 210 -1.94 -18.13 -16.53
C VAL A 210 -2.15 -17.05 -15.47
N ARG A 211 -1.55 -17.22 -14.27
CA ARG A 211 -1.36 -16.12 -13.33
C ARG A 211 -0.01 -15.46 -13.64
N THR A 212 -0.05 -14.40 -14.42
CA THR A 212 1.06 -13.46 -14.57
C THR A 212 1.24 -12.74 -13.23
N THR A 213 2.48 -12.64 -12.72
CA THR A 213 2.82 -11.68 -11.67
C THR A 213 2.39 -10.30 -12.15
N ALA A 214 1.35 -9.75 -11.53
CA ALA A 214 0.74 -8.49 -11.96
C ALA A 214 1.81 -7.39 -11.83
N ARG A 215 2.35 -6.95 -12.97
CA ARG A 215 3.18 -5.75 -13.02
C ARG A 215 2.33 -4.61 -12.47
N CYS A 216 2.88 -3.83 -11.52
CA CYS A 216 2.25 -2.60 -11.02
C CYS A 216 2.35 -1.49 -12.07
N LEU A 217 1.80 -1.74 -13.26
CA LEU A 217 1.72 -0.79 -14.36
C LEU A 217 0.24 -0.52 -14.64
N LEU A 218 -0.07 0.73 -14.94
CA LEU A 218 -1.38 1.17 -15.39
C LEU A 218 -1.36 1.32 -16.91
N ASP A 219 -2.27 0.64 -17.61
CA ASP A 219 -2.51 0.90 -19.04
C ASP A 219 -3.02 2.34 -19.21
N VAL A 220 -2.28 3.17 -19.92
CA VAL A 220 -2.61 4.59 -20.07
C VAL A 220 -3.70 4.75 -21.13
N ALA A 221 -4.78 5.42 -20.73
CA ALA A 221 -5.89 5.76 -21.60
C ALA A 221 -6.41 7.16 -21.26
N LEU A 222 -7.14 7.77 -22.20
CA LEU A 222 -7.70 9.12 -22.02
C LEU A 222 -8.60 9.15 -20.78
N GLY A 223 -8.31 10.08 -19.86
CA GLY A 223 -9.02 10.22 -18.59
C GLY A 223 -8.56 9.26 -17.50
N ALA A 224 -7.51 8.46 -17.72
CA ALA A 224 -6.86 7.73 -16.64
C ALA A 224 -6.30 8.72 -15.60
N ALA A 225 -6.42 8.43 -14.31
CA ALA A 225 -6.06 9.32 -13.23
C ALA A 225 -5.18 8.59 -12.23
N VAL A 226 -4.18 9.28 -11.73
CA VAL A 226 -3.24 8.79 -10.73
C VAL A 226 -3.13 9.79 -9.59
N LEU A 227 -2.97 9.28 -8.37
CA LEU A 227 -2.70 10.09 -7.19
C LEU A 227 -1.21 10.03 -6.87
N LEU A 228 -0.55 11.18 -6.98
CA LEU A 228 0.80 11.38 -6.49
C LEU A 228 0.74 11.89 -5.05
N HIS A 229 1.41 11.19 -4.14
CA HIS A 229 1.50 11.60 -2.74
C HIS A 229 2.87 11.28 -2.14
N ALA A 230 3.09 11.81 -0.94
CA ALA A 230 4.33 11.64 -0.18
C ALA A 230 5.61 12.11 -0.90
N ALA A 231 5.52 12.94 -1.95
CA ALA A 231 6.69 13.64 -2.48
C ALA A 231 7.21 14.66 -1.46
N GLY A 232 8.53 14.77 -1.33
CA GLY A 232 9.17 15.84 -0.54
C GLY A 232 8.83 17.23 -1.06
N SER A 233 8.63 17.37 -2.37
CA SER A 233 8.09 18.58 -2.99
C SER A 233 6.56 18.58 -2.90
N ALA A 234 6.01 19.23 -1.88
CA ALA A 234 4.55 19.22 -1.61
C ALA A 234 3.70 19.65 -2.82
N GLU A 235 4.22 20.58 -3.63
CA GLU A 235 3.63 21.09 -4.87
C GLU A 235 3.48 20.05 -5.99
N VAL A 236 4.21 18.92 -5.92
CA VAL A 236 4.08 17.78 -6.85
C VAL A 236 2.98 16.81 -6.42
N ASN A 237 2.54 16.84 -5.15
CA ASN A 237 1.46 15.98 -4.70
C ASN A 237 0.12 16.47 -5.29
N GLY A 238 -0.73 15.54 -5.72
CA GLY A 238 -2.02 15.85 -6.32
C GLY A 238 -2.56 14.73 -7.18
N THR A 239 -3.74 14.94 -7.75
CA THR A 239 -4.24 14.05 -8.82
C THR A 239 -3.76 14.55 -10.17
N TYR A 240 -3.35 13.61 -11.01
CA TYR A 240 -2.99 13.85 -12.39
C TYR A 240 -3.89 13.03 -13.30
N THR A 241 -4.37 13.64 -14.38
CA THR A 241 -5.29 12.99 -15.33
C THR A 241 -4.68 12.97 -16.72
N ALA A 242 -4.66 11.78 -17.32
CA ALA A 242 -4.13 11.48 -18.64
C ALA A 242 -4.95 12.15 -19.73
N GLU A 243 -4.25 12.84 -20.62
CA GLU A 243 -4.71 13.45 -21.83
C GLU A 243 -3.78 13.08 -22.99
N ALA A 244 -4.33 13.11 -24.21
CA ALA A 244 -3.51 12.92 -25.39
C ALA A 244 -2.66 14.16 -25.60
N ASN A 245 -1.34 13.99 -25.71
CA ASN A 245 -0.48 15.09 -26.10
C ASN A 245 -0.62 15.36 -27.62
N GLY A 246 -0.22 16.54 -28.08
CA GLY A 246 -0.34 16.94 -29.49
C GLY A 246 0.51 16.10 -30.46
N GLU A 247 1.40 15.25 -29.95
CA GLU A 247 2.37 14.45 -30.71
C GLU A 247 1.99 12.97 -30.79
N GLY A 248 0.85 12.57 -30.20
CA GLY A 248 0.33 11.20 -30.26
C GLY A 248 0.69 10.30 -29.07
N GLY A 249 1.42 10.83 -28.08
CA GLY A 249 1.69 10.18 -26.80
C GLY A 249 0.74 10.61 -25.68
N TRP A 250 1.04 10.19 -24.46
CA TRP A 250 0.25 10.48 -23.27
C TRP A 250 0.96 11.47 -22.33
N GLN A 251 0.20 12.42 -21.81
CA GLN A 251 0.61 13.30 -20.72
C GLN A 251 -0.44 13.25 -19.62
N PHE A 252 -0.04 13.24 -18.36
CA PHE A 252 -0.94 13.47 -17.24
C PHE A 252 -0.78 14.90 -16.73
N SER A 253 -1.88 15.64 -16.71
CA SER A 253 -1.91 17.02 -16.20
C SER A 253 -2.48 17.08 -14.81
N LYS A 254 -1.83 17.84 -13.93
CA LYS A 254 -2.25 17.99 -12.53
C LYS A 254 -3.60 18.72 -12.44
N GLU A 255 -4.54 18.17 -11.69
CA GLU A 255 -5.84 18.81 -11.46
C GLU A 255 -5.69 20.10 -10.64
N GLY A 256 -6.32 21.18 -11.10
CA GLY A 256 -6.37 22.46 -10.38
C GLY A 256 -5.30 23.46 -10.81
N ASP A 257 -4.09 23.36 -10.26
CA ASP A 257 -3.05 24.40 -10.39
C ASP A 257 -2.22 24.31 -11.68
N GLY A 258 -2.28 23.19 -12.40
CA GLY A 258 -1.59 22.98 -13.68
C GLY A 258 -0.07 23.17 -13.64
N GLY A 259 0.54 23.29 -12.46
CA GLY A 259 1.95 23.65 -12.32
C GLY A 259 2.91 22.52 -12.65
N PHE A 260 2.42 21.28 -12.70
CA PHE A 260 3.20 20.08 -12.99
C PHE A 260 2.47 19.18 -13.96
N ALA A 261 3.24 18.47 -14.78
CA ALA A 261 2.75 17.43 -15.67
C ALA A 261 3.63 16.17 -15.56
N ILE A 262 3.10 15.05 -16.04
CA ILE A 262 3.82 13.78 -16.14
C ILE A 262 3.77 13.30 -17.59
N ALA A 263 4.90 13.00 -18.21
CA ALA A 263 4.92 12.47 -19.57
C ALA A 263 6.03 11.44 -19.74
N TRP A 264 5.86 10.58 -20.75
CA TRP A 264 6.94 9.71 -21.23
C TRP A 264 7.91 10.51 -22.08
N TRP A 265 9.21 10.29 -21.87
CA TRP A 265 10.28 10.83 -22.70
C TRP A 265 11.15 9.69 -23.20
N ASP A 266 11.48 9.71 -24.49
CA ASP A 266 12.45 8.80 -25.06
C ASP A 266 13.87 9.15 -24.63
N ALA A 267 14.75 8.14 -24.64
CA ALA A 267 16.15 8.33 -24.27
C ALA A 267 16.85 9.28 -25.24
N GLN A 268 17.47 10.33 -24.72
CA GLN A 268 18.37 11.21 -25.46
C GLN A 268 19.80 11.03 -24.95
N PRO A 269 20.69 10.37 -25.72
CA PRO A 269 22.04 10.05 -25.27
C PRO A 269 22.80 11.26 -24.72
N GLY A 270 23.25 11.16 -23.47
CA GLY A 270 23.98 12.22 -22.79
C GLY A 270 23.13 13.30 -22.13
N GLN A 271 21.80 13.22 -22.22
CA GLN A 271 20.88 14.14 -21.54
C GLN A 271 19.98 13.42 -20.54
N TRP A 272 19.12 12.51 -21.01
CA TRP A 272 18.20 11.74 -20.16
C TRP A 272 17.93 10.36 -20.74
N GLN A 273 17.43 9.46 -19.90
CA GLN A 273 17.09 8.09 -20.26
C GLN A 273 15.59 7.97 -20.58
N ALA A 274 15.18 6.87 -21.21
CA ALA A 274 13.77 6.65 -21.49
C ALA A 274 13.01 6.42 -20.19
N GLY A 275 11.88 7.09 -19.98
CA GLY A 275 11.11 6.97 -18.76
C GLY A 275 9.94 7.92 -18.64
N TRP A 276 9.18 7.77 -17.56
CA TRP A 276 8.17 8.73 -17.14
C TRP A 276 8.80 9.81 -16.27
N TYR A 277 8.52 11.08 -16.59
CA TYR A 277 9.08 12.24 -15.92
C TYR A 277 7.96 13.10 -15.35
N ILE A 278 8.12 13.53 -14.09
CA ILE A 278 7.34 14.63 -13.51
C ILE A 278 8.14 15.89 -13.74
N PHE A 279 7.55 16.89 -14.38
CA PHE A 279 8.22 18.16 -14.69
C PHE A 279 7.32 19.35 -14.42
N ALA A 280 7.92 20.52 -14.18
CA ALA A 280 7.19 21.77 -14.06
C ALA A 280 6.63 22.18 -15.43
N ALA A 281 5.32 22.41 -15.53
CA ALA A 281 4.65 22.59 -16.82
C ALA A 281 5.05 23.88 -17.56
N ASP A 282 5.61 24.86 -16.85
CA ASP A 282 6.05 26.14 -17.39
C ASP A 282 7.52 26.15 -17.86
N SER A 283 8.39 25.34 -17.25
CA SER A 283 9.82 25.28 -17.58
C SER A 283 10.28 23.98 -18.23
N GLU A 284 9.45 22.94 -18.22
CA GLU A 284 9.80 21.56 -18.62
C GLU A 284 10.96 20.94 -17.82
N GLU A 285 11.35 21.57 -16.70
CA GLU A 285 12.43 21.05 -15.85
C GLU A 285 11.95 19.80 -15.10
N GLY A 286 12.65 18.68 -15.31
CA GLY A 286 12.35 17.42 -14.64
C GLY A 286 12.59 17.49 -13.13
N VAL A 287 11.70 16.91 -12.35
CA VAL A 287 11.74 16.92 -10.87
C VAL A 287 11.96 15.51 -10.32
N TYR A 288 11.19 14.54 -10.85
CA TYR A 288 11.31 13.12 -10.54
C TYR A 288 11.18 12.31 -11.83
N PHE A 289 11.70 11.09 -11.84
CA PHE A 289 11.55 10.19 -12.97
C PHE A 289 11.40 8.73 -12.53
N SER A 290 10.88 7.90 -13.42
CA SER A 290 10.83 6.44 -13.29
C SER A 290 11.11 5.80 -14.65
N THR A 291 12.07 4.88 -14.70
CA THR A 291 12.37 4.07 -15.90
C THR A 291 11.49 2.84 -16.04
N GLN A 292 10.60 2.59 -15.07
CA GLN A 292 9.65 1.49 -15.15
C GLN A 292 8.49 1.86 -16.07
N GLY A 293 8.04 0.87 -16.84
CA GLY A 293 6.96 1.04 -17.80
C GLY A 293 7.46 1.37 -19.21
N ASP A 294 6.53 1.80 -20.04
CA ASP A 294 6.77 2.36 -21.36
C ASP A 294 5.71 3.45 -21.64
N GLU A 295 5.68 4.03 -22.84
CA GLU A 295 4.73 5.08 -23.23
C GLU A 295 3.25 4.69 -23.01
N ALA A 296 2.92 3.40 -23.11
CA ALA A 296 1.55 2.89 -22.93
C ALA A 296 1.28 2.37 -21.51
N HIS A 297 2.31 2.17 -20.69
CA HIS A 297 2.21 1.53 -19.37
C HIS A 297 2.87 2.39 -18.29
N PHE A 298 2.06 3.06 -17.48
CA PHE A 298 2.50 4.01 -16.45
C PHE A 298 2.90 3.31 -15.14
N PRO A 299 4.04 3.68 -14.50
CA PRO A 299 4.54 3.03 -13.29
C PRO A 299 3.78 3.42 -12.02
N LEU A 300 3.33 2.41 -11.27
CA LEU A 300 2.66 2.56 -9.98
C LEU A 300 3.60 2.21 -8.82
N GLY A 301 3.26 2.67 -7.63
CA GLY A 301 3.97 2.39 -6.39
C GLY A 301 5.14 3.35 -6.16
N THR A 302 6.32 2.79 -5.83
CA THR A 302 7.47 3.55 -5.30
C THR A 302 8.70 3.53 -6.21
N SER A 303 8.52 3.31 -7.51
CA SER A 303 9.63 3.23 -8.48
C SER A 303 10.20 4.59 -8.90
N TRP A 304 9.76 5.67 -8.27
CA TRP A 304 10.14 7.03 -8.61
C TRP A 304 11.43 7.45 -7.91
N GLU A 305 12.26 8.22 -8.61
CA GLU A 305 13.54 8.73 -8.15
C GLU A 305 13.61 10.26 -8.35
N VAL A 306 14.44 10.94 -7.56
CA VAL A 306 14.70 12.38 -7.77
C VAL A 306 15.50 12.54 -9.07
N TYR A 307 15.01 13.37 -9.98
CA TYR A 307 15.72 13.64 -11.23
C TYR A 307 16.83 14.66 -11.00
N ALA A 308 18.07 14.28 -11.32
CA ALA A 308 19.25 15.13 -11.20
C ALA A 308 19.98 15.35 -12.53
N GLY A 309 19.25 15.25 -13.65
CA GLY A 309 19.79 15.48 -14.98
C GLY A 309 20.04 16.97 -15.30
N PRO A 310 20.72 17.27 -16.42
CA PRO A 310 21.15 18.62 -16.79
C PRO A 310 20.00 19.62 -16.97
N ASP A 311 18.83 19.14 -17.36
CA ASP A 311 17.60 19.92 -17.56
C ASP A 311 16.60 19.67 -16.41
N GLY A 312 17.12 19.38 -15.22
CA GLY A 312 16.33 19.06 -14.03
C GLY A 312 16.33 20.18 -13.00
N ARG A 313 15.19 20.34 -12.33
CA ARG A 313 15.08 21.02 -11.04
C ARG A 313 14.80 19.94 -9.98
N PRO A 314 15.83 19.35 -9.37
CA PRO A 314 15.69 18.16 -8.55
C PRO A 314 14.64 18.32 -7.45
N GLY A 315 13.73 17.36 -7.36
CA GLY A 315 12.76 17.27 -6.26
C GLY A 315 13.42 17.07 -4.90
N LEU A 316 12.65 17.30 -3.84
CA LEU A 316 13.08 16.98 -2.48
C LEU A 316 12.78 15.52 -2.16
N LEU A 317 13.65 14.89 -1.36
CA LEU A 317 13.36 13.57 -0.82
C LEU A 317 12.19 13.64 0.19
N PRO A 318 11.35 12.59 0.27
CA PRO A 318 11.41 11.36 -0.53
C PRO A 318 10.74 11.52 -1.92
N PRO A 319 11.05 10.64 -2.90
CA PRO A 319 10.32 10.59 -4.16
C PRO A 319 8.82 10.29 -3.95
N PRO A 320 7.95 10.68 -4.90
CA PRO A 320 6.53 10.43 -4.80
C PRO A 320 6.20 8.94 -4.78
N ARG A 321 5.05 8.63 -4.21
CA ARG A 321 4.33 7.37 -4.43
C ARG A 321 3.18 7.63 -5.39
N VAL A 322 2.93 6.68 -6.27
CA VAL A 322 1.85 6.78 -7.25
C VAL A 322 0.86 5.64 -7.08
N ASP A 323 -0.39 5.99 -6.80
CA ASP A 323 -1.49 5.06 -6.74
C ASP A 323 -2.47 5.31 -7.90
N VAL A 324 -3.11 4.25 -8.39
CA VAL A 324 -4.18 4.39 -9.37
C VAL A 324 -5.36 5.07 -8.68
N ARG A 325 -5.81 6.19 -9.23
CA ARG A 325 -7.11 6.75 -8.87
C ARG A 325 -8.12 6.08 -9.80
N SER A 326 -8.84 5.07 -9.29
CA SER A 326 -9.78 4.21 -10.05
C SER A 326 -10.38 4.92 -11.27
N THR A 327 -9.87 4.56 -12.44
CA THR A 327 -10.17 5.19 -13.72
C THR A 327 -11.41 4.56 -14.33
N VAL A 328 -12.51 4.65 -13.62
CA VAL A 328 -13.80 4.48 -14.26
C VAL A 328 -14.20 5.89 -14.69
N ALA A 329 -14.63 6.05 -15.93
CA ALA A 329 -15.34 7.22 -16.48
C ALA A 329 -16.69 7.45 -15.76
N SER A 330 -16.59 7.56 -14.43
CA SER A 330 -17.56 7.48 -13.36
C SER A 330 -16.99 8.24 -12.15
N ALA A 331 -16.18 9.29 -12.37
CA ALA A 331 -15.92 10.27 -11.31
C ALA A 331 -17.21 11.00 -10.86
N ASN A 332 -18.35 10.73 -11.51
CA ASN A 332 -19.70 11.08 -11.05
C ASN A 332 -20.48 9.91 -10.41
N ALA A 333 -19.91 8.72 -10.33
CA ALA A 333 -20.40 7.67 -9.46
C ALA A 333 -19.22 7.15 -8.65
N CYS A 334 -18.99 7.80 -7.49
CA CYS A 334 -18.47 7.06 -6.34
C CYS A 334 -19.23 5.74 -6.30
N GLU A 335 -18.54 4.62 -6.17
CA GLU A 335 -19.24 3.36 -5.97
C GLU A 335 -19.90 3.47 -4.60
N PHE A 336 -21.19 3.78 -4.63
CA PHE A 336 -22.02 3.85 -3.44
C PHE A 336 -22.49 2.44 -3.15
N ALA A 337 -22.21 1.96 -1.95
CA ALA A 337 -22.89 0.80 -1.42
C ALA A 337 -24.16 1.26 -0.70
N TYR A 338 -25.29 0.63 -1.00
CA TYR A 338 -26.51 0.86 -0.24
C TYR A 338 -26.32 0.31 1.16
N VAL A 339 -26.49 1.17 2.15
CA VAL A 339 -26.19 0.78 3.53
C VAL A 339 -27.32 -0.06 4.08
N GLN A 340 -26.96 -1.21 4.64
CA GLN A 340 -27.91 -2.17 5.22
C GLN A 340 -27.31 -2.72 6.51
N ALA A 341 -28.15 -3.05 7.50
CA ALA A 341 -27.69 -3.70 8.71
C ALA A 341 -26.95 -5.02 8.37
N GLY A 342 -25.81 -5.24 9.00
CA GLY A 342 -24.88 -6.34 8.73
C GLY A 342 -23.87 -6.09 7.61
N MET A 343 -23.96 -4.96 6.89
CA MET A 343 -22.96 -4.57 5.90
C MET A 343 -21.59 -4.40 6.56
N GLN A 344 -20.53 -4.95 5.96
CA GLN A 344 -19.17 -4.83 6.47
C GLN A 344 -18.32 -3.94 5.56
N VAL A 345 -17.52 -3.07 6.16
CA VAL A 345 -16.54 -2.23 5.46
C VAL A 345 -15.19 -2.31 6.16
N GLY A 346 -14.13 -2.44 5.38
CA GLY A 346 -12.76 -2.31 5.85
C GLY A 346 -12.32 -0.85 5.77
N VAL A 347 -11.73 -0.33 6.84
CA VAL A 347 -11.02 0.95 6.87
C VAL A 347 -9.54 0.66 6.94
N LEU A 348 -8.78 1.14 5.96
CA LEU A 348 -7.36 0.83 5.80
C LEU A 348 -6.56 2.11 5.53
N GLY A 349 -5.27 2.09 5.87
CA GLY A 349 -4.36 3.18 5.53
C GLY A 349 -4.55 4.47 6.32
N ALA A 350 -5.33 4.49 7.41
CA ALA A 350 -5.38 5.65 8.30
C ALA A 350 -4.03 5.86 8.99
N GLY A 351 -3.55 7.11 9.01
CA GLY A 351 -2.41 7.52 9.83
C GLY A 351 -2.70 7.39 11.33
N THR A 352 -3.97 7.52 11.74
CA THR A 352 -4.43 7.13 13.07
C THR A 352 -4.68 5.62 13.08
N GLN A 353 -3.66 4.85 13.45
CA GLN A 353 -3.68 3.38 13.33
C GLN A 353 -4.90 2.70 13.98
N ALA A 354 -5.39 3.24 15.10
CA ALA A 354 -6.53 2.67 15.81
C ALA A 354 -7.86 2.76 15.03
N VAL A 355 -7.94 3.62 13.99
CA VAL A 355 -9.08 3.72 13.07
C VAL A 355 -9.09 2.60 12.01
N ASN A 356 -7.95 1.95 11.76
CA ASN A 356 -7.92 0.83 10.81
C ASN A 356 -8.67 -0.37 11.39
N GLY A 357 -9.45 -1.09 10.58
CA GLY A 357 -10.17 -2.28 11.01
C GLY A 357 -11.41 -2.60 10.17
N SER A 358 -12.14 -3.63 10.57
CA SER A 358 -13.44 -3.99 9.98
C SER A 358 -14.56 -3.35 10.78
N TYR A 359 -15.56 -2.83 10.10
CA TYR A 359 -16.72 -2.17 10.70
C TYR A 359 -18.01 -2.81 10.20
N VAL A 360 -19.01 -2.94 11.08
CA VAL A 360 -20.33 -3.52 10.75
C VAL A 360 -21.42 -2.50 10.94
N ALA A 361 -22.22 -2.28 9.91
CA ALA A 361 -23.43 -1.47 10.00
C ALA A 361 -24.46 -2.13 10.92
N ALA A 362 -24.94 -1.39 11.90
CA ALA A 362 -26.06 -1.76 12.77
C ALA A 362 -26.94 -0.53 13.00
N PHE A 363 -28.20 -0.77 13.37
CA PHE A 363 -29.08 0.31 13.83
C PHE A 363 -28.69 0.69 15.26
N ALA A 364 -28.47 1.98 15.51
CA ALA A 364 -28.39 2.55 16.84
C ALA A 364 -29.80 2.63 17.49
N GLU A 365 -29.86 2.95 18.78
CA GLU A 365 -31.13 3.03 19.54
C GLU A 365 -32.09 4.10 18.98
N ASP A 366 -31.55 5.14 18.36
CA ASP A 366 -32.30 6.22 17.70
C ASP A 366 -32.78 5.86 16.28
N GLY A 367 -32.44 4.66 15.79
CA GLY A 367 -32.78 4.17 14.46
C GLY A 367 -31.83 4.63 13.36
N THR A 368 -30.79 5.40 13.67
CA THR A 368 -29.74 5.75 12.69
C THR A 368 -28.87 4.54 12.39
N LEU A 369 -28.41 4.43 11.15
CA LEU A 369 -27.54 3.34 10.75
C LEU A 369 -26.07 3.76 10.95
N LYS A 370 -25.36 3.05 11.82
CA LYS A 370 -23.98 3.34 12.21
C LYS A 370 -23.11 2.11 12.00
N PHE A 371 -21.93 2.29 11.43
CA PHE A 371 -20.93 1.24 11.37
C PHE A 371 -20.09 1.26 12.65
N THR A 372 -20.03 0.15 13.37
CA THR A 372 -19.21 0.03 14.59
C THR A 372 -17.98 -0.81 14.31
N GLN A 373 -16.80 -0.35 14.76
CA GLN A 373 -15.56 -1.10 14.60
C GLN A 373 -15.62 -2.43 15.36
N GLN A 374 -15.32 -3.54 14.69
CA GLN A 374 -15.24 -4.85 15.31
C GLN A 374 -14.05 -4.91 16.27
N GLY A 375 -14.25 -5.53 17.44
CA GLY A 375 -13.20 -5.79 18.43
C GLY A 375 -13.01 -4.68 19.47
N SER A 376 -12.89 -3.42 19.05
CA SER A 376 -12.68 -2.29 19.97
C SER A 376 -13.99 -1.60 20.38
N GLY A 377 -14.94 -1.44 19.42
CA GLY A 377 -16.10 -0.55 19.57
C GLY A 377 -15.77 0.94 19.73
N PHE A 378 -14.48 1.33 19.69
CA PHE A 378 -14.03 2.67 20.05
C PHE A 378 -14.27 3.70 18.93
N TYR A 379 -14.24 3.26 17.67
CA TYR A 379 -14.55 4.10 16.52
C TYR A 379 -15.83 3.65 15.85
N ALA A 380 -16.51 4.61 15.25
CA ALA A 380 -17.68 4.36 14.44
C ALA A 380 -17.74 5.24 13.20
N ILE A 381 -18.57 4.84 12.25
CA ILE A 381 -18.83 5.56 11.01
C ILE A 381 -20.32 5.84 10.89
N ALA A 382 -20.72 7.10 10.75
CA ALA A 382 -22.12 7.47 10.57
C ALA A 382 -22.26 8.66 9.62
N TRP A 383 -23.45 8.79 9.04
CA TRP A 383 -23.83 9.98 8.31
C TRP A 383 -24.24 11.09 9.28
N TRP A 384 -23.80 12.31 9.01
CA TRP A 384 -24.22 13.51 9.72
C TRP A 384 -24.77 14.51 8.71
N ASP A 385 -25.93 15.09 9.00
CA ASP A 385 -26.48 16.18 8.21
C ASP A 385 -25.68 17.47 8.42
N ALA A 386 -25.77 18.39 7.45
CA ALA A 386 -25.07 19.67 7.55
C ALA A 386 -25.65 20.51 8.68
N GLU A 387 -24.78 20.97 9.58
CA GLU A 387 -25.12 21.99 10.58
C GLU A 387 -24.41 23.30 10.22
N PRO A 388 -25.15 24.36 9.83
CA PRO A 388 -24.57 25.61 9.38
C PRO A 388 -23.56 26.20 10.39
N GLY A 389 -22.30 26.33 9.96
CA GLY A 389 -21.22 26.88 10.78
C GLY A 389 -20.51 25.85 11.66
N GLN A 390 -20.94 24.60 11.69
CA GLN A 390 -20.26 23.52 12.42
C GLN A 390 -19.64 22.49 11.46
N TRP A 391 -20.46 21.72 10.74
CA TRP A 391 -19.97 20.69 9.81
C TRP A 391 -20.82 20.58 8.55
N ARG A 392 -20.21 20.04 7.48
CA ARG A 392 -20.89 19.75 6.22
C ARG A 392 -21.62 18.40 6.32
N ALA A 393 -22.65 18.21 5.50
CA ALA A 393 -23.26 16.89 5.38
C ALA A 393 -22.21 15.89 4.86
N GLY A 394 -22.14 14.71 5.45
CA GLY A 394 -21.14 13.72 5.06
C GLY A 394 -21.11 12.49 5.95
N TRP A 395 -20.30 11.51 5.55
CA TRP A 395 -19.92 10.39 6.39
C TRP A 395 -18.71 10.79 7.25
N TYR A 396 -18.74 10.43 8.52
CA TYR A 396 -17.70 10.75 9.49
C TYR A 396 -17.21 9.49 10.17
N ILE A 397 -15.89 9.35 10.32
CA ILE A 397 -15.30 8.43 11.30
C ILE A 397 -15.05 9.23 12.57
N PHE A 398 -15.59 8.78 13.69
CA PHE A 398 -15.54 9.49 14.97
C PHE A 398 -15.33 8.54 16.15
N THR A 399 -14.91 9.09 17.28
CA THR A 399 -14.77 8.33 18.55
C THR A 399 -16.17 8.05 19.11
N ALA A 400 -16.48 6.78 19.40
CA ALA A 400 -17.82 6.37 19.81
C ALA A 400 -18.25 6.95 21.17
N GLU A 401 -17.29 7.29 22.04
CA GLU A 401 -17.57 7.82 23.38
C GLU A 401 -17.78 9.34 23.41
N ALA A 402 -16.97 10.10 22.67
CA ALA A 402 -16.96 11.56 22.71
C ALA A 402 -17.59 12.21 21.46
N GLU A 403 -17.93 11.39 20.46
CA GLU A 403 -18.45 11.82 19.15
C GLU A 403 -17.53 12.78 18.39
N GLU A 404 -16.23 12.75 18.70
CA GLU A 404 -15.25 13.64 18.08
C GLU A 404 -14.88 13.13 16.68
N GLY A 405 -15.08 13.96 15.66
CA GLY A 405 -14.77 13.63 14.27
C GLY A 405 -13.27 13.50 14.03
N VAL A 406 -12.84 12.43 13.37
CA VAL A 406 -11.43 12.13 13.05
C VAL A 406 -11.16 12.29 11.55
N TYR A 407 -12.03 11.70 10.74
CA TYR A 407 -11.99 11.78 9.28
C TYR A 407 -13.40 12.04 8.74
N CYS A 408 -13.51 12.70 7.59
CA CYS A 408 -14.79 12.93 6.93
C CYS A 408 -14.74 12.65 5.44
N LEU A 409 -15.91 12.35 4.89
CA LEU A 409 -16.13 12.12 3.48
C LEU A 409 -17.44 12.81 3.10
N GLY A 410 -17.32 13.99 2.47
CA GLY A 410 -18.47 14.84 2.12
C GLY A 410 -19.29 14.38 0.91
N GLN A 411 -19.15 13.11 0.52
CA GLN A 411 -19.84 12.51 -0.63
C GLN A 411 -20.90 11.51 -0.14
N GLY A 412 -21.97 11.33 -0.92
CA GLY A 412 -23.03 10.36 -0.63
C GLY A 412 -24.24 10.93 0.10
N ASP A 413 -25.01 10.03 0.71
CA ASP A 413 -26.10 10.33 1.63
C ASP A 413 -26.21 9.20 2.66
N GLU A 414 -27.12 9.35 3.63
CA GLU A 414 -27.36 8.37 4.70
C GLU A 414 -27.62 6.94 4.19
N ALA A 415 -28.24 6.79 3.01
CA ALA A 415 -28.56 5.49 2.43
C ALA A 415 -27.44 4.93 1.52
N ARG A 416 -26.43 5.76 1.20
CA ARG A 416 -25.41 5.47 0.20
C ARG A 416 -24.02 5.76 0.76
N PHE A 417 -23.36 4.70 1.23
CA PHE A 417 -22.01 4.76 1.74
C PHE A 417 -21.00 4.86 0.59
N PRO A 418 -20.22 5.94 0.49
CA PRO A 418 -19.17 6.07 -0.52
C PRO A 418 -17.98 5.16 -0.20
N LEU A 419 -17.57 4.37 -1.19
CA LEU A 419 -16.27 3.70 -1.18
C LEU A 419 -15.24 4.67 -1.76
N GLY A 420 -14.27 5.11 -0.95
CA GLY A 420 -13.36 6.16 -1.41
C GLY A 420 -12.30 6.60 -0.40
N LEU A 421 -11.59 7.64 -0.81
CA LEU A 421 -10.57 8.31 -0.01
C LEU A 421 -11.22 9.29 0.96
N TRP A 422 -10.86 9.18 2.23
CA TRP A 422 -11.31 10.06 3.28
C TRP A 422 -10.45 11.33 3.33
N GLU A 423 -10.92 12.35 4.04
CA GLU A 423 -10.16 13.54 4.37
C GLU A 423 -9.97 13.62 5.90
N VAL A 424 -8.86 14.20 6.36
CA VAL A 424 -8.70 14.52 7.79
C VAL A 424 -9.75 15.57 8.18
N TYR A 425 -10.56 15.27 9.18
CA TYR A 425 -11.55 16.22 9.66
C TYR A 425 -10.93 17.15 10.70
N SER A 426 -11.04 18.46 10.47
CA SER A 426 -10.48 19.51 11.33
C SER A 426 -11.53 20.57 11.72
N GLY A 427 -12.81 20.18 11.76
CA GLY A 427 -13.91 21.08 12.15
C GLY A 427 -14.07 21.20 13.68
N PRO A 428 -15.12 21.88 14.16
CA PRO A 428 -15.53 21.85 15.56
C PRO A 428 -15.75 20.41 16.03
N GLU A 429 -15.50 20.15 17.32
CA GLU A 429 -15.68 18.81 17.91
C GLU A 429 -14.89 17.74 17.14
N SER A 430 -13.69 18.08 16.70
CA SER A 430 -12.78 17.14 16.04
C SER A 430 -11.66 16.69 16.97
N GLN A 431 -11.26 15.43 16.79
CA GLN A 431 -9.96 14.92 17.18
C GLN A 431 -9.24 14.52 15.89
N PRO A 432 -8.64 15.50 15.17
CA PRO A 432 -8.22 15.30 13.80
C PRO A 432 -7.30 14.09 13.63
N GLY A 433 -7.62 13.26 12.64
CA GLY A 433 -6.78 12.12 12.28
C GLY A 433 -5.39 12.52 11.81
N ARG A 434 -4.46 11.56 11.83
CA ARG A 434 -3.15 11.74 11.20
C ARG A 434 -3.23 11.36 9.73
N VAL A 435 -2.46 12.06 8.90
CA VAL A 435 -2.21 11.64 7.51
C VAL A 435 -1.39 10.34 7.48
N PRO A 436 -1.61 9.46 6.49
CA PRO A 436 -2.58 9.58 5.40
C PRO A 436 -4.02 9.36 5.87
N ALA A 437 -4.99 9.94 5.15
CA ALA A 437 -6.39 9.64 5.42
C ALA A 437 -6.73 8.21 4.94
N PRO A 438 -7.68 7.52 5.60
CA PRO A 438 -8.01 6.15 5.24
C PRO A 438 -8.65 6.02 3.86
N CYS A 439 -8.69 4.79 3.37
CA CYS A 439 -9.59 4.34 2.33
C CYS A 439 -10.60 3.33 2.90
N THR A 440 -11.81 3.33 2.36
CA THR A 440 -12.82 2.31 2.66
C THR A 440 -12.94 1.30 1.54
N THR A 441 -12.97 0.01 1.91
CA THR A 441 -13.21 -1.10 0.99
C THR A 441 -14.47 -1.85 1.40
N TYR A 442 -15.27 -2.26 0.43
CA TYR A 442 -16.40 -3.14 0.69
C TYR A 442 -15.89 -4.58 0.87
N GLU A 443 -16.10 -5.13 2.06
CA GLU A 443 -15.79 -6.54 2.32
C GLU A 443 -17.08 -7.33 2.16
N GLN A 444 -17.24 -8.02 1.03
CA GLN A 444 -18.32 -8.99 0.90
C GLN A 444 -18.09 -10.06 1.97
N ALA A 445 -19.02 -10.16 2.94
CA ALA A 445 -18.92 -11.13 4.01
C ALA A 445 -18.55 -12.51 3.45
N PRO A 446 -17.53 -13.20 4.01
CA PRO A 446 -17.10 -14.48 3.49
C PRO A 446 -18.27 -15.45 3.46
N ARG A 447 -18.52 -16.07 2.29
CA ARG A 447 -19.64 -16.98 2.03
C ARG A 447 -19.72 -18.20 2.99
N GLY A 448 -18.77 -18.37 3.91
CA GLY A 448 -18.65 -19.52 4.82
C GLY A 448 -19.08 -19.31 6.27
N GLN A 449 -19.45 -18.09 6.71
CA GLN A 449 -19.90 -17.81 8.09
C GLN A 449 -21.31 -17.20 8.16
N ARG A 450 -22.20 -17.64 7.26
CA ARG A 450 -23.63 -17.56 7.55
C ARG A 450 -23.94 -18.66 8.58
N GLN A 451 -24.43 -18.29 9.77
CA GLN A 451 -25.53 -19.09 10.33
C GLN A 451 -26.55 -19.16 9.21
N ALA A 452 -26.78 -20.36 8.68
CA ALA A 452 -27.60 -20.56 7.49
C ALA A 452 -29.04 -20.16 7.83
N VAL A 453 -29.34 -18.87 7.65
CA VAL A 453 -30.65 -18.43 7.23
C VAL A 453 -30.86 -19.13 5.90
N SER A 454 -31.74 -20.13 5.91
CA SER A 454 -31.94 -21.03 4.77
C SER A 454 -32.26 -20.22 3.50
N ASP A 455 -31.99 -20.77 2.30
CA ASP A 455 -32.45 -20.15 1.04
C ASP A 455 -33.97 -19.90 1.05
N GLU A 456 -34.72 -20.65 1.86
CA GLU A 456 -36.14 -20.45 2.11
C GLU A 456 -36.44 -19.28 3.04
N GLU A 457 -35.67 -19.05 4.11
CA GLU A 457 -35.78 -17.86 4.95
C GLU A 457 -35.28 -16.59 4.24
N TRP A 458 -34.21 -16.69 3.43
CA TRP A 458 -33.73 -15.58 2.62
C TRP A 458 -34.72 -15.21 1.51
N LYS A 459 -35.30 -16.21 0.84
CA LYS A 459 -36.44 -16.01 -0.06
C LYS A 459 -37.68 -15.54 0.70
N ALA A 460 -37.91 -15.96 1.93
CA ALA A 460 -39.01 -15.48 2.75
C ALA A 460 -38.81 -14.02 3.18
N GLN A 461 -37.58 -13.57 3.45
CA GLN A 461 -37.25 -12.17 3.77
C GLN A 461 -37.31 -11.26 2.53
N LEU A 462 -36.85 -11.75 1.36
CA LEU A 462 -37.02 -11.05 0.09
C LEU A 462 -38.51 -11.01 -0.35
N ASN A 463 -39.25 -12.11 -0.16
CA ASN A 463 -40.69 -12.17 -0.41
C ASN A 463 -41.53 -11.48 0.69
N ALA A 464 -40.95 -11.22 1.86
CA ALA A 464 -41.51 -10.42 2.96
C ALA A 464 -41.44 -8.92 2.69
N GLY A 465 -40.78 -8.49 1.60
CA GLY A 465 -41.04 -7.19 1.01
C GLY A 465 -40.05 -6.07 1.34
N TRP A 466 -38.80 -6.40 1.57
CA TRP A 466 -37.69 -5.43 1.58
C TRP A 466 -37.20 -5.13 0.16
N GLN A 467 -38.02 -4.46 -0.66
CA GLN A 467 -37.64 -3.99 -2.02
C GLN A 467 -37.02 -2.57 -2.00
N GLY A 468 -36.16 -2.26 -1.04
CA GLY A 468 -35.59 -0.91 -0.91
C GLY A 468 -36.59 0.15 -0.41
N PHE A 469 -37.60 -0.29 0.33
CA PHE A 469 -38.54 0.57 1.03
C PHE A 469 -38.02 0.88 2.44
N CYS A 470 -38.02 2.15 2.84
CA CYS A 470 -37.67 2.60 4.19
C CYS A 470 -38.80 3.48 4.77
N PRO A 471 -38.94 3.56 6.10
CA PRO A 471 -39.79 4.57 6.73
C PRO A 471 -39.52 5.96 6.18
N GLY A 472 -40.56 6.74 5.96
CA GLY A 472 -40.49 8.09 5.40
C GLY A 472 -40.53 8.15 3.87
N ALA A 473 -40.29 7.06 3.14
CA ALA A 473 -40.33 7.07 1.68
C ALA A 473 -41.76 7.33 1.14
N GLU A 474 -41.85 8.12 0.08
CA GLU A 474 -43.09 8.33 -0.67
C GLU A 474 -43.31 7.17 -1.64
N VAL A 475 -44.51 6.60 -1.62
CA VAL A 475 -44.89 5.44 -2.42
C VAL A 475 -46.21 5.68 -3.12
N GLU A 476 -46.38 5.04 -4.27
CA GLU A 476 -47.65 4.90 -4.97
C GLU A 476 -48.17 3.47 -4.74
N LEU A 477 -49.43 3.36 -4.32
CA LEU A 477 -50.08 2.08 -4.12
C LEU A 477 -50.49 1.54 -5.49
N THR A 478 -50.10 0.31 -5.81
CA THR A 478 -50.41 -0.33 -7.10
C THR A 478 -50.77 -1.81 -6.92
N GLY A 479 -51.49 -2.40 -7.87
CA GLY A 479 -51.75 -3.85 -7.88
C GLY A 479 -52.63 -4.41 -6.74
N LEU A 480 -53.29 -3.57 -5.94
CA LEU A 480 -54.25 -4.01 -4.93
C LEU A 480 -55.51 -4.56 -5.59
N LYS A 481 -55.84 -5.83 -5.31
CA LYS A 481 -57.07 -6.48 -5.83
C LYS A 481 -58.28 -6.28 -4.92
N ALA A 482 -58.09 -6.31 -3.61
CA ALA A 482 -59.18 -6.21 -2.63
C ALA A 482 -59.61 -4.75 -2.35
N ALA A 483 -58.74 -3.79 -2.62
CA ALA A 483 -58.96 -2.36 -2.43
C ALA A 483 -58.44 -1.60 -3.66
N SER A 484 -59.00 -1.92 -4.83
CA SER A 484 -58.56 -1.39 -6.12
C SER A 484 -58.70 0.13 -6.21
N GLU A 485 -59.60 0.73 -5.42
CA GLU A 485 -59.80 2.16 -5.28
C GLU A 485 -58.61 2.89 -4.64
N LEU A 486 -57.69 2.17 -3.98
CA LEU A 486 -56.45 2.71 -3.45
C LEU A 486 -55.31 2.71 -4.48
N ASN A 487 -55.45 1.99 -5.61
CA ASN A 487 -54.42 1.99 -6.64
C ASN A 487 -54.30 3.39 -7.28
N GLY A 488 -53.08 3.85 -7.47
CA GLY A 488 -52.76 5.19 -7.95
C GLY A 488 -52.77 6.27 -6.86
N GLN A 489 -53.08 5.93 -5.60
CA GLN A 489 -52.92 6.86 -4.49
C GLN A 489 -51.49 6.87 -3.97
N HIS A 490 -51.12 8.02 -3.42
CA HIS A 490 -49.82 8.24 -2.82
C HIS A 490 -49.91 8.13 -1.29
N GLY A 491 -48.82 7.69 -0.69
CA GLY A 491 -48.69 7.67 0.76
C GLY A 491 -47.23 7.69 1.18
N ARG A 492 -47.03 7.86 2.49
CA ARG A 492 -45.72 7.83 3.13
C ARG A 492 -45.60 6.58 3.98
N LEU A 493 -44.51 5.85 3.85
CA LEU A 493 -44.22 4.71 4.73
C LEU A 493 -43.99 5.21 6.15
N LEU A 494 -44.66 4.62 7.14
CA LEU A 494 -44.48 4.95 8.56
C LEU A 494 -43.56 3.93 9.24
N SER A 495 -43.92 2.65 9.16
CA SER A 495 -43.18 1.56 9.78
C SER A 495 -43.50 0.24 9.08
N PHE A 496 -42.61 -0.74 9.21
CA PHE A 496 -42.85 -2.09 8.73
C PHE A 496 -43.31 -2.97 9.89
N ASP A 497 -44.49 -3.57 9.75
CA ASP A 497 -45.01 -4.57 10.68
C ASP A 497 -44.46 -5.94 10.27
N SER A 498 -43.47 -6.43 11.03
CA SER A 498 -42.79 -7.69 10.78
C SER A 498 -43.66 -8.91 11.07
N GLU A 499 -44.66 -8.80 11.94
CA GLU A 499 -45.59 -9.90 12.21
C GLU A 499 -46.57 -10.07 11.04
N ALA A 500 -47.10 -8.96 10.50
CA ALA A 500 -48.04 -8.98 9.40
C ALA A 500 -47.39 -9.02 8.00
N LEU A 501 -46.08 -8.79 7.92
CA LEU A 501 -45.31 -8.59 6.69
C LEU A 501 -45.93 -7.51 5.79
N ARG A 502 -46.24 -6.36 6.39
CA ARG A 502 -46.91 -5.23 5.73
C ARG A 502 -46.36 -3.90 6.21
N TRP A 503 -46.30 -2.95 5.30
CA TRP A 503 -46.00 -1.56 5.61
C TRP A 503 -47.24 -0.82 6.11
N GLN A 504 -47.09 -0.05 7.18
CA GLN A 504 -48.04 0.98 7.55
C GLN A 504 -47.79 2.19 6.66
N VAL A 505 -48.76 2.51 5.80
CA VAL A 505 -48.67 3.58 4.82
C VAL A 505 -49.68 4.66 5.18
N GLN A 506 -49.20 5.86 5.52
CA GLN A 506 -50.04 7.03 5.71
C GLN A 506 -50.47 7.57 4.35
N LEU A 507 -51.75 7.45 4.00
CA LEU A 507 -52.26 7.97 2.73
C LEU A 507 -52.31 9.51 2.74
N SER A 508 -51.95 10.12 1.62
CA SER A 508 -51.90 11.59 1.47
C SER A 508 -53.29 12.25 1.49
N ASP A 509 -54.37 11.47 1.33
CA ASP A 509 -55.75 11.95 1.30
C ASP A 509 -56.41 12.07 2.69
N GLY A 510 -55.65 11.80 3.77
CA GLY A 510 -56.13 11.92 5.13
C GLY A 510 -56.95 10.73 5.65
N ARG A 511 -57.09 9.62 4.91
CA ARG A 511 -57.81 8.41 5.36
C ARG A 511 -57.05 7.55 6.38
N GLY A 512 -55.98 8.10 6.96
CA GLY A 512 -55.15 7.44 7.98
C GLY A 512 -54.12 6.46 7.41
N ALA A 513 -53.50 5.71 8.32
CA ALA A 513 -52.55 4.67 7.97
C ALA A 513 -53.26 3.38 7.50
N LYS A 514 -52.71 2.74 6.47
CA LYS A 514 -53.18 1.45 5.94
C LYS A 514 -52.03 0.44 5.92
N SER A 515 -52.35 -0.81 6.24
CA SER A 515 -51.40 -1.91 6.22
C SER A 515 -51.34 -2.56 4.82
N ILE A 516 -50.27 -2.28 4.06
CA ILE A 516 -50.09 -2.63 2.64
C ILE A 516 -48.89 -3.56 2.46
N ARG A 517 -49.02 -4.60 1.61
CA ARG A 517 -47.89 -5.47 1.25
C ARG A 517 -46.92 -4.73 0.33
N SER A 518 -45.62 -4.98 0.46
CA SER A 518 -44.60 -4.30 -0.36
C SER A 518 -44.74 -4.53 -1.86
N ALA A 519 -45.25 -5.69 -2.29
CA ALA A 519 -45.54 -5.97 -3.69
C ALA A 519 -46.63 -5.07 -4.31
N ALA A 520 -47.39 -4.37 -3.46
CA ALA A 520 -48.39 -3.39 -3.85
C ALA A 520 -47.90 -1.93 -3.70
N LEU A 521 -46.59 -1.73 -3.51
CA LEU A 521 -45.96 -0.42 -3.40
C LEU A 521 -45.00 -0.22 -4.56
N ALA A 522 -44.96 1.01 -5.08
CA ALA A 522 -43.93 1.48 -5.99
C ALA A 522 -43.33 2.77 -5.44
N VAL A 523 -41.99 2.90 -5.44
CA VAL A 523 -41.34 4.14 -4.96
C VAL A 523 -41.77 5.29 -5.85
N TRP A 524 -42.37 6.31 -5.25
CA TRP A 524 -42.83 7.48 -5.99
C TRP A 524 -41.66 8.44 -6.18
N THR A 525 -41.10 8.46 -7.39
CA THR A 525 -40.06 9.42 -7.77
C THR A 525 -40.66 10.51 -8.64
N TRP A 526 -40.41 11.77 -8.30
CA TRP A 526 -40.92 12.96 -8.99
C TRP A 526 -40.49 13.08 -10.47
N ARG A 527 -39.68 12.15 -11.01
CA ARG A 527 -39.05 12.25 -12.34
C ARG A 527 -39.94 11.93 -13.55
N ARG A 528 -41.25 11.64 -13.41
CA ARG A 528 -42.10 11.22 -14.56
C ARG A 528 -43.05 12.25 -15.18
N LYS A 529 -43.08 13.52 -14.75
CA LYS A 529 -44.03 14.52 -15.31
C LYS A 529 -43.43 15.73 -16.04
N TRP A 530 -42.24 15.62 -16.61
CA TRP A 530 -41.68 16.66 -17.51
C TRP A 530 -41.87 16.40 -19.02
N LYS A 531 -42.52 15.30 -19.43
CA LYS A 531 -42.73 14.99 -20.86
C LYS A 531 -43.98 15.60 -21.51
N ASN A 532 -44.86 16.27 -20.76
CA ASN A 532 -46.10 16.85 -21.31
C ASN A 532 -46.22 18.39 -21.20
N PHE A 533 -45.15 19.10 -20.81
CA PHE A 533 -45.17 20.57 -20.73
C PHE A 533 -44.57 21.28 -21.97
N SER A 534 -44.44 20.57 -23.09
CA SER A 534 -43.86 21.11 -24.33
C SER A 534 -44.89 21.67 -25.34
N LEU A 535 -46.16 21.82 -24.96
CA LEU A 535 -47.23 22.30 -25.87
C LEU A 535 -47.89 23.63 -25.50
N MET A 536 -47.32 24.43 -24.59
CA MET A 536 -47.86 25.75 -24.20
C MET A 536 -46.85 26.89 -24.26
N ARG A 537 -45.98 26.90 -25.28
CA ARG A 537 -45.27 28.11 -25.72
C ARG A 537 -45.45 28.32 -27.21
N GLY A 538 -46.62 28.84 -27.56
CA GLY A 538 -46.92 29.37 -28.88
C GLY A 538 -47.91 30.52 -28.72
N HIS A 539 -47.38 31.72 -28.49
CA HIS A 539 -47.92 33.03 -28.86
C HIS A 539 -47.32 34.12 -27.97
N LYS A 540 -46.35 34.85 -28.52
CA LYS A 540 -46.14 36.28 -28.28
C LYS A 540 -45.19 36.80 -29.35
N ASP A 541 -45.78 37.18 -30.47
CA ASP A 541 -45.32 38.25 -31.34
C ASP A 541 -46.57 38.92 -31.91
N GLN A 542 -46.96 40.01 -31.25
CA GLN A 542 -47.71 41.16 -31.77
C GLN A 542 -47.48 42.34 -30.84
#